data_AF-F9S2S6-F1
#
_entry.id   AF-F9S2S6-F1
#
_cell.length_a   1.000
_cell.length_b   1.000
_cell.length_c   1.000
_cell.angle_alpha   90.00
_cell.angle_beta   90.00
_cell.angle_gamma   90.00
#
_symmetry.space_group_name_H-M   'P 1'
#
loop_
_entity.id
_entity.type
_entity.pdbx_description
1 polymer ?
#
loop_
_entity_poly.entity_id
_entity_poly.type
_entity_poly.pdbx_seq_one_letter_code
_entity_poly.pdbx_strand_id
1 'polypeptide(L)' 'MADRHLVNFSEDHELNYCLRSTGKRQTQANRDALVDLGRQVKNELGKRVLTQNDVKGAIVDNDNLFD' A
#
# COMPACT_ATOMS: atom_id res chain seq x y z
N MET A 1 -3.79 5.72 -18.90
CA MET A 1 -3.56 4.27 -18.78
C MET A 1 -3.34 4.00 -17.31
N ALA A 2 -4.24 3.27 -16.65
CA ALA A 2 -4.03 2.88 -15.25
C ALA A 2 -3.34 1.52 -15.28
N ASP A 3 -2.02 1.51 -15.16
CA ASP A 3 -1.23 0.30 -14.96
C ASP A 3 -1.73 -0.39 -13.68
N ARG A 4 -2.66 -1.34 -13.85
CA ARG A 4 -3.20 -2.15 -12.74
C ARG A 4 -2.19 -3.25 -12.43
N HIS A 5 -1.01 -2.86 -11.99
CA HIS A 5 -0.04 -3.81 -11.45
C HIS A 5 -0.51 -4.25 -10.07
N LEU A 6 -0.48 -5.55 -9.83
CA LEU A 6 -0.71 -6.11 -8.50
C LEU A 6 0.48 -5.75 -7.60
N VAL A 7 0.20 -5.41 -6.34
CA VAL A 7 1.25 -5.09 -5.37
C VAL A 7 1.72 -6.39 -4.71
N ASN A 8 3.02 -6.63 -4.77
CA ASN A 8 3.67 -7.67 -4.00
C ASN A 8 4.07 -7.12 -2.62
N PHE A 9 3.32 -7.48 -1.59
CA PHE A 9 3.57 -7.02 -0.22
C PHE A 9 4.80 -7.66 0.44
N SER A 10 5.42 -8.65 -0.20
CA SER A 10 6.68 -9.24 0.25
C SER A 10 7.90 -8.54 -0.34
N GLU A 11 7.72 -7.57 -1.24
CA GLU A 11 8.81 -6.86 -1.91
C GLU A 11 8.90 -5.40 -1.45
N ASP A 12 9.98 -5.08 -0.75
CA ASP A 12 10.22 -3.73 -0.23
C ASP A 12 10.21 -2.65 -1.30
N HIS A 13 10.66 -2.97 -2.52
CA HIS A 13 10.68 -2.00 -3.62
C HIS A 13 9.27 -1.63 -4.11
N GLU A 14 8.32 -2.57 -4.08
CA GLU A 14 6.90 -2.31 -4.39
C GLU A 14 6.26 -1.45 -3.29
N LEU A 15 6.53 -1.76 -2.02
CA LEU A 15 6.04 -0.96 -0.89
C LEU A 15 6.61 0.46 -0.93
N ASN A 16 7.91 0.58 -1.16
CA ASN A 16 8.60 1.86 -1.29
C ASN A 16 8.07 2.67 -2.47
N TYR A 17 7.73 2.02 -3.59
CA TYR A 17 7.10 2.68 -4.72
C TYR A 17 5.71 3.24 -4.36
N CYS A 18 4.88 2.48 -3.65
CA CYS A 18 3.56 2.93 -3.19
C CYS A 18 3.67 4.11 -2.21
N LEU A 19 4.57 4.03 -1.23
CA LEU A 19 4.84 5.09 -0.26
C LEU A 19 5.35 6.36 -0.97
N ARG A 20 6.35 6.22 -1.84
CA ARG A 20 6.88 7.37 -2.60
C ARG A 20 5.83 8.01 -3.50
N SER A 21 4.99 7.20 -4.15
CA SER A 21 3.91 7.69 -5.02
C SER A 21 2.84 8.48 -4.27
N THR A 22 2.71 8.27 -2.97
CA THR A 22 1.76 8.95 -2.08
C THR A 22 2.42 10.02 -1.20
N GLY A 23 3.71 10.30 -1.43
CA GLY A 23 4.47 11.31 -0.67
C GLY A 23 4.94 10.86 0.71
N LYS A 24 4.79 9.58 1.06
CA LYS A 24 5.21 9.01 2.35
C LYS A 24 6.68 8.60 2.37
N ARG A 25 7.28 8.61 3.56
CA ARG A 25 8.67 8.19 3.75
C ARG A 25 8.82 6.69 3.58
N GLN A 26 9.97 6.25 3.05
CA GLN A 26 10.28 4.83 2.79
C GLN A 26 10.98 4.17 3.98
N THR A 27 10.41 4.32 5.17
CA THR A 27 10.94 3.74 6.43
C THR A 27 10.45 2.32 6.62
N GLN A 28 11.12 1.54 7.49
CA GLN A 28 10.62 0.20 7.85
C GLN A 28 9.23 0.27 8.49
N ALA A 29 9.01 1.23 9.40
CA ALA A 29 7.72 1.43 10.05
C ALA A 29 6.58 1.69 9.04
N ASN A 30 6.81 2.54 8.03
CA ASN A 30 5.81 2.80 6.99
C ASN A 30 5.59 1.58 6.09
N ARG A 31 6.60 0.74 5.85
CA ARG A 31 6.43 -0.52 5.13
C ARG A 31 5.61 -1.52 5.93
N ASP A 32 5.89 -1.67 7.21
CA ASP A 32 5.15 -2.57 8.10
C ASP A 32 3.68 -2.14 8.22
N ALA A 33 3.44 -0.83 8.45
CA ALA A 33 2.10 -0.24 8.45
C ALA A 33 1.36 -0.48 7.12
N LEU A 34 2.06 -0.39 5.98
CA LEU A 34 1.47 -0.64 4.67
C LEU A 34 1.08 -2.12 4.47
N VAL A 35 1.88 -3.05 4.98
CA VAL A 35 1.57 -4.49 4.93
C VAL A 35 0.32 -4.79 5.76
N ASP A 36 0.21 -4.23 6.97
CA ASP A 36 -0.95 -4.42 7.83
C ASP A 36 -2.21 -3.77 7.25
N LEU A 37 -2.10 -2.53 6.75
CA LEU A 37 -3.18 -1.86 6.03
C LEU A 37 -3.63 -2.69 4.81
N GLY A 38 -2.68 -3.22 4.03
CA GLY A 38 -2.97 -4.07 2.88
C GLY A 38 -3.73 -5.35 3.24
N ARG A 39 -3.47 -5.93 4.42
CA ARG A 39 -4.24 -7.09 4.92
C ARG A 39 -5.67 -6.69 5.30
N GLN A 40 -5.84 -5.54 5.95
CA GLN A 40 -7.16 -5.01 6.31
C GLN A 40 -8.00 -4.76 5.06
N VAL A 41 -7.46 -4.02 4.08
CA VAL A 41 -8.15 -3.69 2.82
C VAL A 41 -8.51 -4.95 2.03
N LYS A 42 -7.66 -5.99 2.02
CA LYS A 42 -7.99 -7.29 1.41
C LYS A 42 -9.22 -7.93 2.05
N ASN A 43 -9.29 -7.91 3.37
CA ASN A 43 -10.41 -8.49 4.11
C ASN A 43 -11.70 -7.69 3.88
N GLU A 44 -11.62 -6.36 3.92
CA GLU A 44 -12.78 -5.47 3.71
C GLU A 44 -13.35 -5.58 2.30
N LEU A 45 -12.49 -5.63 1.28
CA LEU A 45 -12.91 -5.74 -0.11
C LEU A 45 -13.21 -7.20 -0.54
N GLY A 46 -12.92 -8.19 0.31
CA GLY A 46 -12.99 -9.61 -0.03
C GLY A 46 -12.04 -10.01 -1.18
N LYS A 47 -10.93 -9.28 -1.36
CA LYS A 47 -9.95 -9.51 -2.43
C LYS A 47 -8.74 -10.27 -1.91
N ARG A 48 -8.21 -11.20 -2.72
CA ARG A 48 -6.94 -11.90 -2.42
C ARG A 48 -5.70 -11.04 -2.73
N VAL A 49 -5.81 -10.18 -3.73
CA VAL A 49 -4.72 -9.33 -4.25
C VAL A 49 -5.21 -7.90 -4.38
N LEU A 50 -4.31 -6.94 -4.19
CA LEU A 50 -4.60 -5.51 -4.35
C LEU A 50 -3.79 -4.96 -5.50
N THR A 51 -4.40 -4.04 -6.26
CA THR A 51 -3.69 -3.25 -7.25
C THR A 51 -2.98 -2.07 -6.60
N GLN A 52 -2.00 -1.50 -7.29
CA GLN A 52 -1.35 -0.26 -6.82
C GLN A 52 -2.36 0.86 -6.54
N ASN A 53 -3.47 0.93 -7.27
CA ASN A 53 -4.51 1.94 -7.01
C ASN A 53 -5.29 1.65 -5.72
N ASP A 54 -5.64 0.39 -5.46
CA ASP A 54 -6.30 0.01 -4.19
C ASP A 54 -5.39 0.41 -3.00
N VAL A 55 -4.09 0.12 -3.12
CA VAL A 55 -3.10 0.41 -2.07
C VAL A 55 -2.88 1.91 -1.90
N LYS A 56 -2.69 2.67 -3.00
CA LYS A 56 -2.50 4.12 -2.94
C LYS A 56 -3.74 4.82 -2.36
N GLY A 57 -4.94 4.40 -2.74
CA GLY A 57 -6.19 4.90 -2.17
C GLY A 57 -6.24 4.67 -0.67
N ALA A 58 -5.95 3.45 -0.22
CA ALA A 58 -5.93 3.13 1.20
C ALA A 58 -4.89 3.95 1.99
N ILE A 59 -3.70 4.20 1.43
CA ILE A 59 -2.70 5.07 2.07
C ILE A 59 -3.24 6.49 2.25
N VAL A 60 -3.91 7.04 1.24
CA VAL A 60 -4.48 8.39 1.30
C VAL A 60 -5.64 8.45 2.31
N ASP A 61 -6.49 7.42 2.35
CA ASP A 61 -7.60 7.33 3.30
C ASP A 61 -7.11 7.15 4.75
N ASN A 62 -5.92 6.56 4.93
CA ASN A 62 -5.30 6.30 6.23
C ASN A 62 -3.97 7.05 6.38
N ASP A 63 -3.94 8.31 5.92
CA ASP A 63 -2.73 9.14 5.89
C ASP A 63 -2.04 9.26 7.26
N ASN A 64 -2.83 9.21 8.33
CA ASN A 64 -2.44 9.28 9.73
C ASN A 64 -1.67 8.04 10.25
N LEU A 65 -1.62 6.94 9.49
CA LEU A 65 -0.82 5.76 9.82
C LEU A 65 0.67 5.90 9.42
N PHE A 66 1.00 6.93 8.64
CA PHE A 66 2.32 7.06 7.99
C PHE A 66 2.99 8.40 8.32
N ASP A 67 4.27 8.34 8.64
CA ASP A 67 5.16 9.50 8.89
C ASP A 67 5.78 10.12 7.62
#